data_AF-A0A7S3M840-F1
#
_entry.id   AF-A0A7S3M840-F1
#
_cell.length_a   1.000
_cell.length_b   1.000
_cell.length_c   1.000
_cell.angle_alpha   90.00
_cell.angle_beta   90.00
_cell.angle_gamma   90.00
#
_symmetry.space_group_name_H-M   'P 1'
#
loop_
_entity.id
_entity.type
_entity.pdbx_description
1 polymer ?
#
loop_
_entity_poly.entity_id
_entity_poly.type
_entity_poly.pdbx_seq_one_letter_code
_entity_poly.pdbx_strand_id
1 'polypeptide(L)'
;MLRLFFIGTALVALAIFNAAAATLPVVRPPVKDRTFQSTAVDNLITTLSPLFANPDLAALFTNCLPNTLDTTVYYHTPASEANSTNLDTFVITGDIEAMWLRDSSNQVLPYIPYATSDPDLQLMLEGLIARQAKSVLIDPFANAFNFKASGQGHQSDTRKPPMGPAVFEGKYEIDSLAAFLKLSYWHWRYSGDAALVRFATSSWLDAVGKLIDTVQKMQRDSGQSPDSPYLFGRVTSEALDTLSVQTRGPPARPHHPKGASQEVWGLTRSLFRPSDDAVTLPYNIPGNAMICVELNHLQELLTHLESQASDSTASQVKSLLQQARLTATGICSSLKDVLHTSGLTESSLPYEIDGFGGQYYMDDANVPSLLSLPVLGYLSSENAAYARTRAAVLSDANPYFFSGTQGKGIGGPHEGVNYTWPMALITQAMTSNDDNEVTWCLDLLVRSSAGTGLMHEAFDVNNVGRYTRSWFAWANGLLGELLLQLIVTKPHLVLVDDAEAVKTAQAAVQVPICLAAQREVLVK
;
A
#
# COMPACT_ATOMS: atom_id res chain seq x y z
N MET A 1 47.05 -39.76 56.54
CA MET A 1 47.65 -38.59 55.88
C MET A 1 47.05 -38.45 54.50
N LEU A 2 46.19 -37.44 54.35
CA LEU A 2 45.42 -37.12 53.14
C LEU A 2 46.36 -36.70 51.99
N ARG A 3 46.17 -37.24 50.79
CA ARG A 3 46.69 -36.65 49.54
C ARG A 3 45.50 -36.09 48.76
N LEU A 4 45.38 -34.76 48.75
CA LEU A 4 44.58 -34.02 47.78
C LEU A 4 45.43 -33.81 46.53
N PHE A 5 44.87 -34.06 45.35
CA PHE A 5 45.28 -33.39 44.12
C PHE A 5 44.02 -32.88 43.41
N PHE A 6 44.02 -31.56 43.19
CA PHE A 6 42.94 -30.77 42.62
C PHE A 6 42.69 -31.11 41.15
N ILE A 7 41.43 -31.28 40.77
CA ILE A 7 40.96 -31.24 39.39
C ILE A 7 40.75 -29.78 39.03
N GLY A 8 41.46 -29.30 38.00
CA GLY A 8 41.28 -27.96 37.45
C GLY A 8 39.97 -27.84 36.69
N THR A 9 39.04 -27.02 37.17
CA THR A 9 37.88 -26.56 36.42
C THR A 9 38.29 -25.40 35.52
N ALA A 10 38.27 -25.61 34.21
CA ALA A 10 38.34 -24.52 33.25
C ALA A 10 37.02 -23.71 33.32
N LEU A 11 37.10 -22.47 33.80
CA LEU A 11 36.02 -21.49 33.64
C LEU A 11 35.94 -21.12 32.16
N VAL A 12 34.87 -21.56 31.48
CA VAL A 12 34.42 -20.91 30.26
C VAL A 12 33.78 -19.60 30.68
N ALA A 13 34.49 -18.48 30.45
CA ALA A 13 33.93 -17.16 30.62
C ALA A 13 32.85 -16.96 29.54
N LEU A 14 31.58 -17.08 29.94
CA LEU A 14 30.46 -16.63 29.14
C LEU A 14 30.58 -15.11 29.03
N ALA A 15 31.00 -14.61 27.87
CA ALA A 15 30.91 -13.19 27.58
C ALA A 15 29.43 -12.82 27.53
N ILE A 16 28.92 -12.30 28.64
CA ILE A 16 27.61 -11.65 28.68
C ILE A 16 27.78 -10.35 27.88
N PHE A 17 27.44 -10.40 26.60
CA PHE A 17 27.20 -9.19 25.83
C PHE A 17 26.05 -8.45 26.49
N ASN A 18 26.37 -7.34 27.14
CA ASN A 18 25.40 -6.45 27.74
C ASN A 18 24.73 -5.68 26.60
N ALA A 19 23.82 -6.33 25.87
CA ALA A 19 22.96 -5.64 24.92
C ALA A 19 22.15 -4.61 25.71
N ALA A 20 22.23 -3.34 25.31
CA ALA A 20 21.39 -2.30 25.90
C ALA A 20 19.92 -2.74 25.81
N ALA A 21 19.11 -2.49 26.85
CA ALA A 21 17.69 -2.79 26.78
C ALA A 21 17.00 -1.84 25.77
N ALA A 22 15.91 -2.30 25.15
CA ALA A 22 15.08 -1.44 24.31
C ALA A 22 14.59 -0.22 25.10
N THR A 23 14.63 0.94 24.47
CA THR A 23 14.05 2.19 24.98
C THR A 23 12.57 2.31 24.60
N LEU A 24 12.15 1.67 23.50
CA LEU A 24 10.76 1.61 23.07
C LEU A 24 9.96 0.53 23.81
N PRO A 25 8.72 0.82 24.22
CA PRO A 25 7.86 -0.15 24.88
C PRO A 25 7.31 -1.18 23.88
N VAL A 26 7.03 -2.39 24.35
CA VAL A 26 6.16 -3.33 23.64
C VAL A 26 4.70 -2.98 23.99
N VAL A 27 3.92 -2.57 22.99
CA VAL A 27 2.57 -1.99 23.18
C VAL A 27 1.46 -2.79 22.49
N ARG A 28 1.74 -4.04 22.09
CA ARG A 28 0.70 -4.96 21.61
C ARG A 28 -0.40 -5.12 22.68
N PRO A 29 -1.69 -5.14 22.31
CA PRO A 29 -2.76 -5.50 23.23
C PRO A 29 -2.53 -6.88 23.86
N PRO A 30 -3.02 -7.10 25.10
CA PRO A 30 -3.09 -8.43 25.69
C PRO A 30 -3.80 -9.41 24.74
N VAL A 31 -3.38 -10.68 24.72
CA VAL A 31 -3.89 -11.69 23.77
C VAL A 31 -5.42 -11.73 23.68
N LYS A 32 -6.11 -11.64 24.83
CA LYS A 32 -7.58 -11.65 24.92
C LYS A 32 -8.29 -10.43 24.30
N ASP A 33 -7.56 -9.33 24.10
CA ASP A 33 -8.08 -8.06 23.60
C ASP A 33 -7.68 -7.84 22.13
N ARG A 34 -6.94 -8.78 21.53
CA ARG A 34 -6.58 -8.76 20.10
C ARG A 34 -7.78 -9.12 19.24
N THR A 35 -8.03 -8.36 18.17
CA THR A 35 -9.21 -8.53 17.32
C THR A 35 -9.12 -9.73 16.37
N PHE A 36 -7.90 -10.14 16.01
CA PHE A 36 -7.61 -11.36 15.27
C PHE A 36 -6.26 -11.96 15.70
N GLN A 37 -6.13 -13.28 15.69
CA GLN A 37 -4.88 -13.98 16.04
C GLN A 37 -4.47 -14.89 14.90
N SER A 38 -3.22 -14.72 14.43
CA SER A 38 -2.59 -15.63 13.47
C SER A 38 -1.43 -16.36 14.15
N THR A 39 -1.50 -17.68 14.16
CA THR A 39 -0.43 -18.52 14.71
C THR A 39 0.84 -18.38 13.86
N ALA A 40 0.72 -18.26 12.54
CA ALA A 40 1.88 -18.08 11.68
C ALA A 40 2.61 -16.75 11.97
N VAL A 41 1.86 -15.65 12.12
CA VAL A 41 2.45 -14.33 12.40
C VAL A 41 3.04 -14.26 13.82
N ASP A 42 2.37 -14.80 14.83
CA ASP A 42 2.91 -14.82 16.20
C ASP A 42 4.17 -15.68 16.32
N ASN A 43 4.25 -16.82 15.61
CA ASN A 43 5.46 -17.64 15.54
C ASN A 43 6.60 -16.92 14.81
N LEU A 44 6.29 -16.20 13.73
CA LEU A 44 7.26 -15.40 12.99
C LEU A 44 7.88 -14.32 13.90
N ILE A 45 7.05 -13.59 14.64
CA ILE A 45 7.50 -12.56 15.59
C ILE A 45 8.36 -13.19 16.69
N THR A 46 7.89 -14.29 17.29
CA THR A 46 8.63 -15.00 18.34
C THR A 46 10.01 -15.47 17.87
N THR A 47 10.10 -15.91 16.61
CA THR A 47 11.36 -16.37 16.00
C THR A 47 12.30 -15.22 15.69
N LEU A 48 11.79 -14.12 15.13
CA LEU A 48 12.62 -13.05 14.58
C LEU A 48 13.01 -11.97 15.60
N SER A 49 12.11 -11.58 16.52
CA SER A 49 12.37 -10.48 17.45
C SER A 49 13.68 -10.62 18.25
N PRO A 50 14.06 -11.80 18.76
CA PRO A 50 15.33 -11.98 19.47
C PRO A 50 16.59 -11.86 18.59
N LEU A 51 16.44 -11.90 17.26
CA LEU A 51 17.55 -11.92 16.31
C LEU A 51 17.93 -10.52 15.82
N PHE A 52 17.13 -9.50 16.12
CA PHE A 52 17.44 -8.12 15.75
C PHE A 52 18.64 -7.58 16.55
N ALA A 53 19.57 -6.92 15.86
CA ALA A 53 20.72 -6.28 16.49
C ALA A 53 20.34 -5.04 17.31
N ASN A 54 19.33 -4.28 16.85
CA ASN A 54 18.82 -3.11 17.54
C ASN A 54 17.54 -3.47 18.31
N PRO A 55 17.55 -3.42 19.65
CA PRO A 55 16.39 -3.71 20.49
C PRO A 55 15.17 -2.82 20.21
N ASP A 56 15.37 -1.57 19.79
CA ASP A 56 14.26 -0.67 19.44
C ASP A 56 13.64 -1.06 18.10
N LEU A 57 14.43 -1.54 17.13
CA LEU A 57 13.88 -2.15 15.91
C LEU A 57 13.14 -3.45 16.23
N ALA A 58 13.63 -4.26 17.17
CA ALA A 58 12.93 -5.46 17.62
C ALA A 58 11.56 -5.12 18.26
N ALA A 59 11.51 -4.07 19.08
CA ALA A 59 10.28 -3.57 19.69
C ALA A 59 9.30 -3.06 18.62
N LEU A 60 9.76 -2.23 17.67
CA LEU A 60 8.94 -1.77 16.55
C LEU A 60 8.45 -2.93 15.69
N PHE A 61 9.29 -3.90 15.35
CA PHE A 61 8.86 -5.08 14.60
C PHE A 61 7.75 -5.84 15.33
N THR A 62 7.94 -6.06 16.63
CA THR A 62 6.98 -6.75 17.50
C THR A 62 5.65 -6.00 17.57
N ASN A 63 5.67 -4.67 17.66
CA ASN A 63 4.46 -3.85 17.78
C ASN A 63 3.76 -3.64 16.45
N CYS A 64 4.52 -3.34 15.40
CA CYS A 64 4.00 -2.82 14.14
C CYS A 64 3.56 -3.94 13.19
N LEU A 65 4.33 -5.03 13.07
CA LEU A 65 3.98 -6.11 12.13
C LEU A 65 2.57 -6.66 12.41
N PRO A 66 2.17 -7.04 13.63
CA PRO A 66 0.84 -7.60 13.87
C PRO A 66 -0.23 -6.53 14.15
N ASN A 67 0.07 -5.23 14.08
CA ASN A 67 -0.84 -4.19 14.58
C ASN A 67 -2.23 -4.24 13.93
N THR A 68 -2.30 -4.48 12.62
CA THR A 68 -3.57 -4.69 11.91
C THR A 68 -4.36 -5.86 12.50
N LEU A 69 -3.72 -7.02 12.67
CA LEU A 69 -4.38 -8.22 13.23
C LEU A 69 -4.82 -7.99 14.68
N ASP A 70 -3.97 -7.34 15.47
CA ASP A 70 -4.24 -7.11 16.88
C ASP A 70 -5.37 -6.08 17.09
N THR A 71 -5.56 -5.12 16.19
CA THR A 71 -6.37 -3.92 16.50
C THR A 71 -7.42 -3.53 15.46
N THR A 72 -7.29 -3.92 14.19
CA THR A 72 -8.13 -3.35 13.11
C THR A 72 -9.02 -4.34 12.37
N VAL A 73 -8.88 -5.65 12.57
CA VAL A 73 -9.84 -6.65 12.07
C VAL A 73 -11.16 -6.52 12.85
N TYR A 74 -11.96 -5.53 12.48
CA TYR A 74 -13.17 -5.12 13.19
C TYR A 74 -14.28 -6.18 13.15
N TYR A 75 -14.35 -6.91 12.06
CA TYR A 75 -15.22 -8.06 11.91
C TYR A 75 -14.56 -9.08 11.00
N HIS A 76 -14.72 -10.36 11.30
CA HIS A 76 -14.45 -11.43 10.36
C HIS A 76 -15.48 -12.55 10.57
N THR A 77 -15.77 -13.28 9.51
CA THR A 77 -16.61 -14.48 9.60
C THR A 77 -15.86 -15.55 10.41
N PRO A 78 -16.46 -16.15 11.45
CA PRO A 78 -15.82 -17.25 12.17
C PRO A 78 -15.51 -18.42 11.24
N ALA A 79 -14.34 -19.05 11.39
CA ALA A 79 -13.93 -20.17 10.54
C ALA A 79 -14.94 -21.34 10.53
N SER A 80 -15.62 -21.58 11.66
CA SER A 80 -16.69 -22.59 11.78
C SER A 80 -17.93 -22.29 10.93
N GLU A 81 -18.13 -21.04 10.52
CA GLU A 81 -19.27 -20.58 9.74
C GLU A 81 -18.89 -20.28 8.28
N ALA A 82 -17.59 -20.24 7.97
CA ALA A 82 -17.07 -19.79 6.69
C ALA A 82 -17.42 -20.73 5.53
N ASN A 83 -17.95 -20.14 4.45
CA ASN A 83 -18.10 -20.74 3.14
C ASN A 83 -17.94 -19.68 2.06
N SER A 84 -17.85 -20.10 0.80
CA SER A 84 -17.60 -19.21 -0.34
C SER A 84 -18.63 -18.10 -0.55
N THR A 85 -19.81 -18.18 0.08
CA THR A 85 -20.90 -17.21 -0.12
C THR A 85 -21.11 -16.26 1.04
N ASN A 86 -20.56 -16.55 2.23
CA ASN A 86 -20.74 -15.72 3.42
C ASN A 86 -19.44 -15.14 4.00
N LEU A 87 -18.28 -15.48 3.44
CA LEU A 87 -17.01 -14.90 3.84
C LEU A 87 -17.05 -13.37 3.76
N ASP A 88 -16.51 -12.78 4.82
CA ASP A 88 -16.52 -11.34 5.03
C ASP A 88 -15.54 -10.98 6.13
N THR A 89 -14.67 -10.00 5.85
CA THR A 89 -13.75 -9.39 6.81
C THR A 89 -13.77 -7.89 6.60
N PHE A 90 -13.98 -7.14 7.68
CA PHE A 90 -13.98 -5.67 7.66
C PHE A 90 -12.78 -5.18 8.46
N VAL A 91 -11.90 -4.42 7.82
CA VAL A 91 -10.65 -3.91 8.41
C VAL A 91 -10.71 -2.39 8.48
N ILE A 92 -10.62 -1.81 9.68
CA ILE A 92 -10.59 -0.35 9.86
C ILE A 92 -9.16 0.19 9.70
N THR A 93 -8.99 1.50 9.47
CA THR A 93 -7.66 2.10 9.24
C THR A 93 -6.84 2.25 10.53
N GLY A 94 -7.52 2.26 11.68
CA GLY A 94 -6.96 2.50 12.99
C GLY A 94 -7.89 3.38 13.80
N ASP A 95 -7.44 4.58 14.12
CA ASP A 95 -8.21 5.61 14.84
C ASP A 95 -9.49 6.11 14.11
N ILE A 96 -9.71 5.71 12.85
CA ILE A 96 -10.93 5.97 12.09
C ILE A 96 -11.69 4.64 11.88
N GLU A 97 -12.91 4.54 12.41
CA GLU A 97 -13.77 3.35 12.32
C GLU A 97 -14.47 3.18 10.96
N ALA A 98 -13.71 3.23 9.88
CA ALA A 98 -14.17 2.93 8.53
C ALA A 98 -13.09 2.20 7.73
N MET A 99 -13.50 1.51 6.67
CA MET A 99 -12.61 0.72 5.82
C MET A 99 -12.32 1.47 4.52
N TRP A 100 -11.08 1.91 4.36
CA TRP A 100 -10.55 2.34 3.06
C TRP A 100 -10.14 1.12 2.24
N LEU A 101 -10.43 1.11 0.94
CA LEU A 101 -9.97 0.04 0.05
C LEU A 101 -8.44 0.00 0.00
N ARG A 102 -7.80 1.16 -0.08
CA ARG A 102 -6.34 1.33 -0.04
C ARG A 102 -5.74 0.78 1.26
N ASP A 103 -6.15 1.31 2.40
CA ASP A 103 -5.57 0.97 3.70
C ASP A 103 -5.77 -0.51 4.01
N SER A 104 -6.99 -1.02 3.89
CA SER A 104 -7.29 -2.41 4.23
C SER A 104 -6.48 -3.41 3.40
N SER A 105 -6.23 -3.13 2.11
CA SER A 105 -5.33 -3.95 1.30
C SER A 105 -3.89 -3.87 1.80
N ASN A 106 -3.34 -2.65 1.94
CA ASN A 106 -1.92 -2.47 2.29
C ASN A 106 -1.61 -2.92 3.74
N GLN A 107 -2.58 -2.83 4.65
CA GLN A 107 -2.49 -3.31 6.03
C GLN A 107 -2.26 -4.82 6.14
N VAL A 108 -2.71 -5.62 5.16
CA VAL A 108 -2.64 -7.09 5.20
C VAL A 108 -1.62 -7.70 4.25
N LEU A 109 -1.01 -6.93 3.34
CA LEU A 109 0.05 -7.42 2.44
C LEU A 109 1.16 -8.19 3.16
N PRO A 110 1.67 -7.77 4.34
CA PRO A 110 2.74 -8.48 5.02
C PRO A 110 2.38 -9.91 5.43
N TYR A 111 1.07 -10.23 5.53
CA TYR A 111 0.58 -11.51 6.03
C TYR A 111 0.28 -12.52 4.91
N ILE A 112 0.02 -12.04 3.69
CA ILE A 112 -0.35 -12.89 2.54
C ILE A 112 0.64 -14.03 2.31
N PRO A 113 1.97 -13.84 2.39
CA PRO A 113 2.92 -14.93 2.20
C PRO A 113 2.78 -16.10 3.18
N TYR A 114 2.10 -15.89 4.31
CA TYR A 114 1.90 -16.87 5.37
C TYR A 114 0.48 -17.46 5.38
N ALA A 115 -0.38 -17.10 4.43
CA ALA A 115 -1.77 -17.53 4.41
C ALA A 115 -1.92 -19.07 4.35
N THR A 116 -1.11 -19.76 3.54
CA THR A 116 -1.25 -21.21 3.34
C THR A 116 -0.81 -22.05 4.53
N SER A 117 -0.04 -21.49 5.47
CA SER A 117 0.34 -22.15 6.73
C SER A 117 -0.61 -21.83 7.88
N ASP A 118 -1.60 -20.97 7.68
CA ASP A 118 -2.56 -20.53 8.69
C ASP A 118 -3.98 -20.41 8.09
N PRO A 119 -4.81 -21.47 8.20
CA PRO A 119 -6.13 -21.50 7.58
C PRO A 119 -7.06 -20.36 8.01
N ASP A 120 -6.98 -19.92 9.27
CA ASP A 120 -7.81 -18.83 9.77
C ASP A 120 -7.38 -17.50 9.13
N LEU A 121 -6.05 -17.27 9.00
CA LEU A 121 -5.51 -16.12 8.29
C LEU A 121 -5.93 -16.14 6.81
N GLN A 122 -5.87 -17.29 6.15
CA GLN A 122 -6.32 -17.42 4.76
C GLN A 122 -7.80 -17.06 4.61
N LEU A 123 -8.68 -17.55 5.48
CA LEU A 123 -10.11 -17.23 5.46
C LEU A 123 -10.36 -15.73 5.75
N MET A 124 -9.57 -15.12 6.64
CA MET A 124 -9.64 -13.69 6.92
C MET A 124 -9.31 -12.86 5.67
N LEU A 125 -8.24 -13.21 4.94
CA LEU A 125 -7.84 -12.55 3.70
C LEU A 125 -8.88 -12.74 2.58
N GLU A 126 -9.41 -13.95 2.39
CA GLU A 126 -10.50 -14.22 1.43
C GLU A 126 -11.76 -13.43 1.79
N GLY A 127 -12.08 -13.32 3.08
CA GLY A 127 -13.17 -12.48 3.58
C GLY A 127 -12.97 -10.99 3.29
N LEU A 128 -11.74 -10.50 3.31
CA LEU A 128 -11.44 -9.10 2.98
C LEU A 128 -11.60 -8.87 1.47
N ILE A 129 -11.14 -9.79 0.62
CA ILE A 129 -11.37 -9.74 -0.84
C ILE A 129 -12.88 -9.70 -1.13
N ALA A 130 -13.66 -10.56 -0.47
CA ALA A 130 -15.11 -10.58 -0.62
C ALA A 130 -15.75 -9.26 -0.14
N ARG A 131 -15.26 -8.68 0.96
CA ARG A 131 -15.72 -7.37 1.46
C ARG A 131 -15.40 -6.25 0.48
N GLN A 132 -14.19 -6.17 -0.05
CA GLN A 132 -13.82 -5.15 -1.04
C GLN A 132 -14.61 -5.30 -2.35
N ALA A 133 -14.88 -6.53 -2.80
CA ALA A 133 -15.78 -6.76 -3.94
C ALA A 133 -17.19 -6.20 -3.68
N LYS A 134 -17.76 -6.44 -2.48
CA LYS A 134 -19.05 -5.83 -2.07
C LYS A 134 -18.98 -4.30 -2.09
N SER A 135 -17.89 -3.72 -1.59
CA SER A 135 -17.68 -2.27 -1.58
C SER A 135 -17.63 -1.66 -2.99
N VAL A 136 -16.88 -2.25 -3.92
CA VAL A 136 -16.84 -1.81 -5.33
C VAL A 136 -18.22 -1.95 -6.00
N LEU A 137 -18.96 -3.02 -5.67
CA LEU A 137 -20.33 -3.21 -6.15
C LEU A 137 -21.32 -2.19 -5.58
N ILE A 138 -21.14 -1.75 -4.35
CA ILE A 138 -21.91 -0.67 -3.75
C ILE A 138 -21.59 0.63 -4.49
N ASP A 139 -20.33 1.02 -4.52
CA ASP A 139 -19.90 2.29 -5.09
C ASP A 139 -18.42 2.27 -5.53
N PRO A 140 -18.13 2.25 -6.83
CA PRO A 140 -16.77 2.14 -7.33
C PRO A 140 -16.04 3.49 -7.32
N PHE A 141 -16.73 4.58 -6.96
CA PHE A 141 -16.19 5.92 -6.85
C PHE A 141 -15.90 6.32 -5.39
N ALA A 142 -16.11 5.43 -4.43
CA ALA A 142 -15.88 5.70 -3.00
C ALA A 142 -14.55 5.09 -2.54
N ASN A 143 -13.78 5.86 -1.78
CA ASN A 143 -12.55 5.43 -1.14
C ASN A 143 -12.84 4.65 0.16
N ALA A 144 -13.88 5.05 0.92
CA ALA A 144 -14.14 4.55 2.28
C ALA A 144 -15.57 4.04 2.51
N PHE A 145 -15.69 2.99 3.32
CA PHE A 145 -16.96 2.30 3.57
C PHE A 145 -17.26 2.11 5.06
N ASN A 146 -18.56 2.12 5.38
CA ASN A 146 -19.10 1.84 6.71
C ASN A 146 -19.38 0.34 6.91
N PHE A 147 -19.12 -0.17 8.11
CA PHE A 147 -19.61 -1.50 8.47
C PHE A 147 -21.14 -1.47 8.63
N LYS A 148 -21.83 -2.46 8.04
CA LYS A 148 -23.30 -2.61 8.09
C LYS A 148 -24.09 -1.36 7.69
N ALA A 149 -23.53 -0.52 6.82
CA ALA A 149 -24.19 0.70 6.33
C ALA A 149 -24.71 1.60 7.45
N SER A 150 -23.86 1.88 8.45
CA SER A 150 -24.18 2.71 9.61
C SER A 150 -24.58 4.15 9.29
N GLY A 151 -24.29 4.66 8.09
CA GLY A 151 -24.57 6.04 7.69
C GLY A 151 -23.65 7.07 8.34
N GLN A 152 -22.51 6.64 8.91
CA GLN A 152 -21.49 7.55 9.46
C GLN A 152 -20.63 8.18 8.36
N GLY A 153 -19.85 9.20 8.71
CA GLY A 153 -18.94 9.89 7.79
C GLY A 153 -19.59 11.06 7.06
N HIS A 154 -19.15 11.31 5.82
CA HIS A 154 -19.33 12.59 5.13
C HIS A 154 -20.62 12.69 4.31
N GLN A 155 -21.75 12.23 4.87
CA GLN A 155 -23.04 12.11 4.16
C GLN A 155 -23.58 13.44 3.59
N SER A 156 -23.09 14.58 4.07
CA SER A 156 -23.47 15.91 3.59
C SER A 156 -22.77 16.36 2.30
N ASP A 157 -21.79 15.60 1.81
CA ASP A 157 -21.08 15.98 0.58
C ASP A 157 -22.01 15.95 -0.63
N THR A 158 -21.85 16.94 -1.51
CA THR A 158 -22.55 17.00 -2.79
C THR A 158 -21.86 16.08 -3.79
N ARG A 159 -22.49 14.97 -4.15
CA ARG A 159 -21.88 13.95 -5.01
C ARG A 159 -22.78 13.45 -6.14
N LYS A 160 -22.15 13.07 -7.25
CA LYS A 160 -22.76 12.23 -8.31
C LYS A 160 -21.88 10.98 -8.49
N PRO A 161 -22.45 9.75 -8.47
CA PRO A 161 -23.77 9.44 -7.95
C PRO A 161 -23.88 9.81 -6.46
N PRO A 162 -25.08 10.08 -5.92
CA PRO A 162 -25.25 10.38 -4.49
C PRO A 162 -24.74 9.24 -3.60
N MET A 163 -24.19 9.57 -2.43
CA MET A 163 -23.73 8.55 -1.48
C MET A 163 -24.91 7.86 -0.80
N GLY A 164 -24.76 6.55 -0.57
CA GLY A 164 -25.63 5.77 0.30
C GLY A 164 -24.97 5.53 1.67
N PRO A 165 -25.72 5.00 2.65
CA PRO A 165 -25.24 4.85 4.03
C PRO A 165 -24.08 3.87 4.22
N ALA A 166 -23.79 3.05 3.19
CA ALA A 166 -22.64 2.15 3.15
C ALA A 166 -21.31 2.87 2.84
N VAL A 167 -21.35 4.07 2.27
CA VAL A 167 -20.18 4.87 1.96
C VAL A 167 -19.86 5.75 3.17
N PHE A 168 -18.64 5.69 3.69
CA PHE A 168 -18.16 6.59 4.74
C PHE A 168 -17.67 7.91 4.12
N GLU A 169 -16.88 7.79 3.06
CA GLU A 169 -16.40 8.92 2.25
C GLU A 169 -16.40 8.53 0.77
N GLY A 170 -16.78 9.48 -0.08
CA GLY A 170 -17.02 9.27 -1.50
C GLY A 170 -15.98 9.92 -2.41
N LYS A 171 -14.74 10.11 -1.97
CA LYS A 171 -13.65 10.68 -2.77
C LYS A 171 -13.15 9.66 -3.80
N TYR A 172 -13.13 10.03 -5.07
CA TYR A 172 -12.70 9.11 -6.12
C TYR A 172 -11.18 9.13 -6.32
N GLU A 173 -10.59 8.01 -5.94
CA GLU A 173 -9.17 7.71 -5.95
C GLU A 173 -8.94 6.45 -6.76
N ILE A 174 -8.11 6.54 -7.79
CA ILE A 174 -7.91 5.38 -8.66
C ILE A 174 -7.19 4.23 -7.94
N ASP A 175 -6.32 4.55 -7.00
CA ASP A 175 -5.59 3.56 -6.20
C ASP A 175 -6.53 2.72 -5.31
N SER A 176 -7.70 3.23 -4.92
CA SER A 176 -8.71 2.46 -4.19
C SER A 176 -9.20 1.25 -5.00
N LEU A 177 -9.40 1.42 -6.31
CA LEU A 177 -9.75 0.33 -7.21
C LEU A 177 -8.54 -0.58 -7.49
N ALA A 178 -7.35 -0.01 -7.66
CA ALA A 178 -6.13 -0.80 -7.85
C ALA A 178 -5.83 -1.68 -6.62
N ALA A 179 -6.08 -1.19 -5.40
CA ALA A 179 -5.87 -1.91 -4.15
C ALA A 179 -6.69 -3.20 -4.05
N PHE A 180 -7.91 -3.21 -4.60
CA PHE A 180 -8.75 -4.41 -4.68
C PHE A 180 -8.16 -5.48 -5.60
N LEU A 181 -7.65 -5.07 -6.75
CA LEU A 181 -6.97 -5.98 -7.68
C LEU A 181 -5.65 -6.49 -7.09
N LYS A 182 -4.86 -5.61 -6.46
CA LYS A 182 -3.60 -5.94 -5.79
C LYS A 182 -3.79 -7.01 -4.72
N LEU A 183 -4.77 -6.82 -3.83
CA LEU A 183 -5.10 -7.79 -2.78
C LEU A 183 -5.48 -9.15 -3.39
N SER A 184 -6.35 -9.15 -4.41
CA SER A 184 -6.82 -10.36 -5.08
C SER A 184 -5.67 -11.12 -5.75
N TYR A 185 -4.79 -10.41 -6.47
CA TYR A 185 -3.66 -11.00 -7.17
C TYR A 185 -2.66 -11.64 -6.22
N TRP A 186 -2.16 -10.88 -5.24
CA TRP A 186 -1.12 -11.39 -4.36
C TRP A 186 -1.62 -12.52 -3.47
N HIS A 187 -2.88 -12.48 -3.03
CA HIS A 187 -3.48 -13.61 -2.32
C HIS A 187 -3.48 -14.88 -3.18
N TRP A 188 -3.94 -14.80 -4.43
CA TRP A 188 -3.89 -15.93 -5.37
C TRP A 188 -2.45 -16.39 -5.62
N ARG A 189 -1.52 -15.47 -5.85
CA ARG A 189 -0.13 -15.77 -6.22
C ARG A 189 0.58 -16.64 -5.18
N TYR A 190 0.28 -16.44 -3.89
CA TYR A 190 0.82 -17.23 -2.77
C TYR A 190 -0.06 -18.42 -2.36
N SER A 191 -1.37 -18.36 -2.61
CA SER A 191 -2.30 -19.41 -2.18
C SER A 191 -2.66 -20.44 -3.25
N GLY A 192 -2.36 -20.16 -4.52
CA GLY A 192 -2.60 -21.02 -5.66
C GLY A 192 -4.06 -21.06 -6.15
N ASP A 193 -4.27 -21.84 -7.22
CA ASP A 193 -5.53 -21.87 -7.99
C ASP A 193 -6.74 -22.34 -7.18
N ALA A 194 -6.52 -23.21 -6.18
CA ALA A 194 -7.61 -23.65 -5.30
C ALA A 194 -8.20 -22.49 -4.50
N ALA A 195 -7.38 -21.53 -4.08
CA ALA A 195 -7.84 -20.32 -3.41
C ALA A 195 -8.53 -19.36 -4.38
N LEU A 196 -7.99 -19.22 -5.59
CA LEU A 196 -8.61 -18.42 -6.65
C LEU A 196 -10.05 -18.84 -6.92
N VAL A 197 -10.29 -20.15 -7.09
CA VAL A 197 -11.65 -20.67 -7.33
C VAL A 197 -12.59 -20.38 -6.15
N ARG A 198 -12.08 -20.35 -4.91
CA ARG A 198 -12.92 -20.04 -3.73
C ARG A 198 -13.34 -18.57 -3.67
N PHE A 199 -12.41 -17.63 -3.85
CA PHE A 199 -12.72 -16.21 -3.66
C PHE A 199 -13.26 -15.53 -4.92
N ALA A 200 -12.92 -16.00 -6.13
CA ALA A 200 -13.37 -15.42 -7.40
C ALA A 200 -14.80 -15.83 -7.76
N THR A 201 -15.73 -15.52 -6.86
CA THR A 201 -17.17 -15.75 -7.00
C THR A 201 -17.78 -14.88 -8.12
N SER A 202 -19.04 -15.12 -8.47
CA SER A 202 -19.77 -14.24 -9.41
C SER A 202 -19.79 -12.78 -8.94
N SER A 203 -19.95 -12.54 -7.64
CA SER A 203 -19.90 -11.19 -7.07
C SER A 203 -18.52 -10.53 -7.25
N TRP A 204 -17.44 -11.30 -7.19
CA TRP A 204 -16.09 -10.80 -7.47
C TRP A 204 -15.94 -10.44 -8.96
N LEU A 205 -16.42 -11.29 -9.86
CA LEU A 205 -16.41 -11.01 -11.30
C LEU A 205 -17.25 -9.76 -11.66
N ASP A 206 -18.40 -9.59 -11.02
CA ASP A 206 -19.24 -8.40 -11.20
C ASP A 206 -18.54 -7.13 -10.68
N ALA A 207 -17.83 -7.23 -9.54
CA ALA A 207 -17.03 -6.15 -8.99
C ALA A 207 -15.89 -5.76 -9.96
N VAL A 208 -15.19 -6.74 -10.52
CA VAL A 208 -14.16 -6.53 -11.56
C VAL A 208 -14.74 -5.83 -12.79
N GLY A 209 -15.90 -6.28 -13.27
CA GLY A 209 -16.58 -5.63 -14.39
C GLY A 209 -16.91 -4.17 -14.11
N LYS A 210 -17.44 -3.88 -12.91
CA LYS A 210 -17.78 -2.53 -12.48
C LYS A 210 -16.56 -1.63 -12.29
N LEU A 211 -15.46 -2.19 -11.80
CA LEU A 211 -14.16 -1.50 -11.72
C LEU A 211 -13.67 -1.10 -13.11
N ILE A 212 -13.61 -2.05 -14.06
CA ILE A 212 -13.10 -1.77 -15.41
C ILE A 212 -13.97 -0.71 -16.10
N ASP A 213 -15.30 -0.83 -16.01
CA ASP A 213 -16.23 0.17 -16.54
C ASP A 213 -16.01 1.56 -15.93
N THR A 214 -15.76 1.64 -14.62
CA THR A 214 -15.47 2.90 -13.92
C THR A 214 -14.18 3.54 -14.41
N VAL A 215 -13.09 2.77 -14.48
CA VAL A 215 -11.81 3.23 -15.04
C VAL A 215 -12.00 3.72 -16.47
N GLN A 216 -12.69 2.96 -17.33
CA GLN A 216 -12.94 3.35 -18.72
C GLN A 216 -13.82 4.60 -18.85
N LYS A 217 -14.76 4.83 -17.94
CA LYS A 217 -15.54 6.09 -17.88
C LYS A 217 -14.62 7.27 -17.55
N MET A 218 -13.72 7.11 -16.60
CA MET A 218 -12.79 8.16 -16.18
C MET A 218 -11.62 8.39 -17.17
N GLN A 219 -11.34 7.45 -18.08
CA GLN A 219 -10.49 7.69 -19.27
C GLN A 219 -11.14 8.66 -20.28
N ARG A 220 -12.48 8.67 -20.37
CA ARG A 220 -13.23 9.48 -21.34
C ARG A 220 -13.71 10.80 -20.76
N ASP A 221 -13.86 10.87 -19.45
CA ASP A 221 -14.27 12.08 -18.77
C ASP A 221 -13.19 13.17 -18.90
N SER A 222 -13.60 14.36 -19.34
CA SER A 222 -12.70 15.51 -19.50
C SER A 222 -12.83 16.53 -18.36
N GLY A 223 -13.83 16.36 -17.47
CA GLY A 223 -14.21 17.38 -16.48
C GLY A 223 -14.86 18.63 -17.08
N GLN A 224 -15.02 18.69 -18.41
CA GLN A 224 -15.66 19.81 -19.13
C GLN A 224 -17.08 19.48 -19.58
N SER A 225 -17.44 18.20 -19.61
CA SER A 225 -18.78 17.76 -19.96
C SER A 225 -19.76 17.98 -18.80
N PRO A 226 -21.01 18.40 -19.06
CA PRO A 226 -22.07 18.35 -18.04
C PRO A 226 -22.38 16.91 -17.59
N ASP A 227 -22.02 15.91 -18.41
CA ASP A 227 -22.29 14.50 -18.17
C ASP A 227 -21.15 13.76 -17.46
N SER A 228 -20.22 14.48 -16.80
CA SER A 228 -19.18 13.82 -15.99
C SER A 228 -19.80 12.76 -15.08
N PRO A 229 -19.24 11.52 -15.07
CA PRO A 229 -19.83 10.39 -14.36
C PRO A 229 -19.73 10.56 -12.84
N TYR A 230 -18.75 11.35 -12.40
CA TYR A 230 -18.51 11.68 -11.01
C TYR A 230 -18.46 13.19 -10.78
N LEU A 231 -19.06 13.62 -9.68
CA LEU A 231 -18.97 14.98 -9.15
C LEU A 231 -18.75 14.92 -7.64
N PHE A 232 -18.01 15.87 -7.07
CA PHE A 232 -17.80 15.95 -5.64
C PHE A 232 -17.63 17.40 -5.17
N GLY A 233 -18.33 17.77 -4.10
CA GLY A 233 -18.17 19.04 -3.42
C GLY A 233 -18.44 18.91 -1.92
N ARG A 234 -17.53 19.49 -1.13
CA ARG A 234 -17.63 19.59 0.33
C ARG A 234 -17.62 21.05 0.75
N VAL A 235 -18.39 21.39 1.78
CA VAL A 235 -18.31 22.69 2.46
C VAL A 235 -17.23 22.59 3.54
N THR A 236 -16.09 23.22 3.30
CA THR A 236 -14.88 23.07 4.15
C THR A 236 -13.99 24.31 4.04
N SER A 237 -13.10 24.51 5.02
CA SER A 237 -11.95 25.43 4.94
C SER A 237 -10.73 24.82 4.25
N GLU A 238 -10.66 23.48 4.22
CA GLU A 238 -9.54 22.73 3.65
C GLU A 238 -9.68 22.68 2.13
N ALA A 239 -8.78 23.40 1.44
CA ALA A 239 -8.91 23.64 0.00
C ALA A 239 -8.88 22.37 -0.85
N LEU A 240 -8.13 21.36 -0.40
CA LEU A 240 -7.97 20.08 -1.11
C LEU A 240 -9.05 19.05 -0.74
N ASP A 241 -9.96 19.38 0.17
CA ASP A 241 -11.06 18.51 0.58
C ASP A 241 -12.31 18.69 -0.28
N THR A 242 -12.21 19.42 -1.40
CA THR A 242 -13.31 19.70 -2.33
C THR A 242 -12.78 19.88 -3.75
N LEU A 243 -13.63 19.67 -4.77
CA LEU A 243 -13.20 19.80 -6.17
C LEU A 243 -13.53 21.16 -6.77
N SER A 244 -12.57 21.66 -7.55
CA SER A 244 -12.72 22.85 -8.39
C SER A 244 -13.67 22.63 -9.58
N VAL A 245 -13.86 23.68 -10.39
CA VAL A 245 -14.62 23.64 -11.67
C VAL A 245 -16.04 23.11 -11.49
N GLN A 246 -16.76 23.69 -10.52
CA GLN A 246 -18.13 23.29 -10.16
C GLN A 246 -18.20 21.78 -9.85
N THR A 247 -17.40 21.31 -8.88
CA THR A 247 -17.40 19.90 -8.40
C THR A 247 -16.89 18.85 -9.40
N ARG A 248 -16.35 19.26 -10.56
CA ARG A 248 -15.83 18.34 -11.61
C ARG A 248 -14.34 18.05 -11.48
N GLY A 249 -13.60 18.86 -10.71
CA GLY A 249 -12.15 18.82 -10.63
C GLY A 249 -11.46 19.39 -11.88
N PRO A 250 -10.12 19.39 -11.91
CA PRO A 250 -9.34 20.02 -12.98
C PRO A 250 -9.60 19.35 -14.35
N PRO A 251 -9.68 20.11 -15.46
CA PRO A 251 -9.96 19.57 -16.78
C PRO A 251 -8.83 18.66 -17.28
N ALA A 252 -9.22 17.60 -17.99
CA ALA A 252 -8.30 16.65 -18.61
C ALA A 252 -8.44 16.66 -20.13
N ARG A 253 -7.36 16.38 -20.85
CA ARG A 253 -7.41 16.08 -22.29
C ARG A 253 -7.45 14.56 -22.47
N PRO A 254 -8.60 13.96 -22.80
CA PRO A 254 -8.70 12.50 -22.99
C PRO A 254 -8.16 12.05 -24.36
N HIS A 255 -7.89 12.97 -25.29
CA HIS A 255 -7.45 12.67 -26.66
C HIS A 255 -6.09 13.30 -26.97
N HIS A 256 -5.18 12.54 -27.58
CA HIS A 256 -3.95 13.14 -28.08
C HIS A 256 -4.28 14.23 -29.14
N PRO A 257 -3.38 15.19 -29.38
CA PRO A 257 -3.55 16.14 -30.48
C PRO A 257 -3.80 15.42 -31.82
N LYS A 258 -4.62 16.03 -32.69
CA LYS A 258 -4.84 15.49 -34.05
C LYS A 258 -3.50 15.26 -34.75
N GLY A 259 -3.27 14.02 -35.21
CA GLY A 259 -2.02 13.60 -35.88
C GLY A 259 -1.06 12.78 -35.01
N ALA A 260 -1.35 12.53 -33.74
CA ALA A 260 -0.62 11.56 -32.92
C ALA A 260 -0.90 10.12 -33.37
N SER A 261 0.04 9.21 -33.08
CA SER A 261 -0.06 7.77 -33.40
C SER A 261 -1.20 7.05 -32.65
N GLN A 262 -1.72 7.65 -31.57
CA GLN A 262 -2.89 7.18 -30.83
C GLN A 262 -3.88 8.34 -30.67
N GLU A 263 -5.18 8.12 -30.84
CA GLU A 263 -6.20 9.18 -30.73
C GLU A 263 -6.65 9.47 -29.28
N VAL A 264 -6.36 8.59 -28.32
CA VAL A 264 -6.82 8.69 -26.91
C VAL A 264 -5.60 8.64 -25.99
N TRP A 265 -5.53 9.57 -25.01
CA TRP A 265 -4.43 9.70 -24.04
C TRP A 265 -4.32 8.53 -23.05
N GLY A 266 -5.18 7.50 -23.15
CA GLY A 266 -5.14 6.23 -22.43
C GLY A 266 -5.19 6.29 -20.90
N LEU A 267 -4.70 7.35 -20.26
CA LEU A 267 -4.75 7.60 -18.82
C LEU A 267 -6.18 7.86 -18.38
N THR A 268 -6.41 7.59 -17.11
CA THR A 268 -7.70 7.77 -16.44
C THR A 268 -7.55 8.84 -15.39
N ARG A 269 -8.55 9.72 -15.28
CA ARG A 269 -8.56 10.74 -14.22
C ARG A 269 -8.60 10.04 -12.87
N SER A 270 -7.88 10.60 -11.90
CA SER A 270 -8.13 10.46 -10.46
C SER A 270 -8.45 11.87 -9.96
N LEU A 271 -9.40 12.02 -9.03
CA LEU A 271 -9.80 13.35 -8.57
C LEU A 271 -9.27 13.68 -7.19
N PHE A 272 -8.95 12.64 -6.43
CA PHE A 272 -8.19 12.71 -5.20
C PHE A 272 -6.95 11.80 -5.32
N ARG A 273 -5.96 12.09 -4.49
CA ARG A 273 -4.70 11.37 -4.34
C ARG A 273 -4.86 10.25 -3.29
N PRO A 274 -3.87 9.37 -3.16
CA PRO A 274 -3.82 8.42 -2.03
C PRO A 274 -3.73 9.08 -0.65
N SER A 275 -3.49 10.40 -0.57
CA SER A 275 -3.57 11.22 0.65
C SER A 275 -5.00 11.70 0.96
N ASP A 276 -6.00 11.29 0.18
CA ASP A 276 -7.37 11.82 0.16
C ASP A 276 -7.46 13.32 -0.21
N ASP A 277 -6.35 13.97 -0.63
CA ASP A 277 -6.36 15.35 -1.12
C ASP A 277 -6.71 15.45 -2.60
N ALA A 278 -7.44 16.50 -2.99
CA ALA A 278 -7.76 16.78 -4.39
C ALA A 278 -6.48 16.97 -5.22
N VAL A 279 -6.48 16.38 -6.42
CA VAL A 279 -5.39 16.53 -7.38
C VAL A 279 -5.30 17.98 -7.90
N THR A 280 -4.09 18.40 -8.27
CA THR A 280 -3.86 19.69 -8.96
C THR A 280 -4.08 19.52 -10.46
N LEU A 281 -3.55 18.46 -11.06
CA LEU A 281 -3.85 18.04 -12.44
C LEU A 281 -4.45 16.62 -12.44
N PRO A 282 -5.39 16.32 -13.34
CA PRO A 282 -6.31 15.19 -13.18
C PRO A 282 -5.70 13.81 -13.42
N TYR A 283 -4.54 13.71 -14.08
CA TYR A 283 -3.87 12.43 -14.29
C TYR A 283 -2.74 12.28 -13.28
N ASN A 284 -3.06 11.70 -12.11
CA ASN A 284 -2.08 11.26 -11.12
C ASN A 284 -1.26 10.09 -11.69
N ILE A 285 0.03 10.32 -11.93
CA ILE A 285 0.93 9.38 -12.60
C ILE A 285 1.17 8.13 -11.74
N PRO A 286 1.45 8.22 -10.43
CA PRO A 286 1.59 7.03 -9.58
C PRO A 286 0.34 6.13 -9.55
N GLY A 287 -0.85 6.72 -9.41
CA GLY A 287 -2.12 5.98 -9.43
C GLY A 287 -2.39 5.31 -10.78
N ASN A 288 -2.09 5.99 -11.89
CA ASN A 288 -2.17 5.39 -13.23
C ASN A 288 -1.15 4.25 -13.41
N ALA A 289 0.06 4.39 -12.86
CA ALA A 289 1.07 3.34 -12.87
C ALA A 289 0.61 2.11 -12.06
N MET A 290 0.05 2.31 -10.87
CA MET A 290 -0.49 1.23 -10.05
C MET A 290 -1.62 0.50 -10.78
N ILE A 291 -2.63 1.19 -11.31
CA ILE A 291 -3.72 0.50 -12.02
C ILE A 291 -3.23 -0.18 -13.31
N CYS A 292 -2.19 0.33 -13.98
CA CYS A 292 -1.56 -0.35 -15.12
C CYS A 292 -0.95 -1.69 -14.69
N VAL A 293 -0.21 -1.73 -13.57
CA VAL A 293 0.30 -2.98 -12.98
C VAL A 293 -0.86 -3.93 -12.67
N GLU A 294 -1.85 -3.45 -11.92
CA GLU A 294 -2.89 -4.33 -11.41
C GLU A 294 -3.88 -4.82 -12.49
N LEU A 295 -4.05 -4.09 -13.59
CA LEU A 295 -4.77 -4.60 -14.76
C LEU A 295 -3.98 -5.68 -15.51
N ASN A 296 -2.65 -5.70 -15.46
CA ASN A 296 -1.85 -6.80 -16.00
C ASN A 296 -1.93 -8.04 -15.09
N HIS A 297 -1.83 -7.86 -13.78
CA HIS A 297 -2.10 -8.90 -12.80
C HIS A 297 -3.51 -9.50 -12.96
N LEU A 298 -4.52 -8.67 -13.18
CA LEU A 298 -5.88 -9.13 -13.44
C LEU A 298 -5.98 -9.98 -14.71
N GLN A 299 -5.24 -9.65 -15.77
CA GLN A 299 -5.22 -10.47 -16.98
C GLN A 299 -4.64 -11.86 -16.73
N GLU A 300 -3.57 -11.94 -15.93
CA GLU A 300 -2.97 -13.22 -15.53
C GLU A 300 -3.97 -14.05 -14.73
N LEU A 301 -4.56 -13.46 -13.69
CA LEU A 301 -5.55 -14.11 -12.83
C LEU A 301 -6.76 -14.59 -13.63
N LEU A 302 -7.33 -13.75 -14.51
CA LEU A 302 -8.48 -14.13 -15.35
C LEU A 302 -8.13 -15.21 -16.37
N THR A 303 -6.88 -15.27 -16.86
CA THR A 303 -6.42 -16.35 -17.76
C THR A 303 -6.37 -17.68 -17.00
N HIS A 304 -5.87 -17.68 -15.76
CA HIS A 304 -5.91 -18.87 -14.91
C HIS A 304 -7.35 -19.28 -14.59
N LEU A 305 -8.20 -18.33 -14.23
CA LEU A 305 -9.61 -18.59 -13.95
C LEU A 305 -10.35 -19.14 -15.16
N GLU A 306 -10.06 -18.65 -16.38
CA GLU A 306 -10.63 -19.17 -17.63
C GLU A 306 -10.32 -20.66 -17.81
N SER A 307 -9.11 -21.11 -17.45
CA SER A 307 -8.72 -22.52 -17.54
C SER A 307 -9.46 -23.43 -16.56
N GLN A 308 -10.00 -22.86 -15.47
CA GLN A 308 -10.73 -23.56 -14.41
C GLN A 308 -12.24 -23.29 -14.49
N ALA A 309 -12.70 -22.43 -15.41
CA ALA A 309 -14.06 -21.93 -15.42
C ALA A 309 -15.05 -23.00 -15.83
N SER A 310 -16.17 -23.07 -15.09
CA SER A 310 -17.36 -23.79 -15.52
C SER A 310 -17.99 -23.15 -16.77
N ASP A 311 -18.80 -23.91 -17.51
CA ASP A 311 -19.55 -23.40 -18.67
C ASP A 311 -20.37 -22.14 -18.35
N SER A 312 -20.88 -22.01 -17.11
CA SER A 312 -21.69 -20.86 -16.68
C SER A 312 -20.91 -19.55 -16.48
N THR A 313 -19.61 -19.59 -16.17
CA THR A 313 -18.79 -18.40 -15.90
C THR A 313 -17.78 -18.09 -17.00
N ALA A 314 -17.48 -19.06 -17.87
CA ALA A 314 -16.47 -18.94 -18.93
C ALA A 314 -16.68 -17.71 -19.84
N SER A 315 -17.92 -17.42 -20.25
CA SER A 315 -18.23 -16.28 -21.11
C SER A 315 -17.98 -14.93 -20.43
N GLN A 316 -18.30 -14.82 -19.14
CA GLN A 316 -18.05 -13.60 -18.35
C GLN A 316 -16.54 -13.39 -18.17
N VAL A 317 -15.81 -14.44 -17.78
CA VAL A 317 -14.35 -14.38 -17.61
C VAL A 317 -13.65 -13.96 -18.90
N LYS A 318 -14.02 -14.57 -20.05
CA LYS A 318 -13.52 -14.19 -21.37
C LYS A 318 -13.76 -12.71 -21.71
N SER A 319 -14.97 -12.23 -21.43
CA SER A 319 -15.34 -10.82 -21.66
C SER A 319 -14.51 -9.88 -20.78
N LEU A 320 -14.39 -10.18 -19.49
CA LEU A 320 -13.60 -9.39 -18.55
C LEU A 320 -12.11 -9.38 -18.93
N LEU A 321 -11.56 -10.53 -19.35
CA LEU A 321 -10.17 -10.63 -19.80
C LEU A 321 -9.90 -9.76 -21.02
N GLN A 322 -10.83 -9.72 -21.98
CA GLN A 322 -10.73 -8.83 -23.14
C GLN A 322 -10.79 -7.35 -22.71
N GLN A 323 -11.71 -6.99 -21.82
CA GLN A 323 -11.82 -5.60 -21.34
C GLN A 323 -10.58 -5.17 -20.54
N ALA A 324 -10.06 -6.04 -19.66
CA ALA A 324 -8.84 -5.79 -18.90
C ALA A 324 -7.64 -5.56 -19.83
N ARG A 325 -7.47 -6.41 -20.86
CA ARG A 325 -6.44 -6.24 -21.91
C ARG A 325 -6.52 -4.89 -22.61
N LEU A 326 -7.72 -4.50 -23.04
CA LEU A 326 -7.95 -3.23 -23.73
C LEU A 326 -7.63 -2.03 -22.83
N THR A 327 -8.15 -2.02 -21.60
CA THR A 327 -7.91 -0.92 -20.64
C THR A 327 -6.44 -0.83 -20.27
N ALA A 328 -5.78 -1.95 -19.97
CA ALA A 328 -4.36 -1.99 -19.64
C ALA A 328 -3.50 -1.46 -20.79
N THR A 329 -3.78 -1.91 -22.02
CA THR A 329 -3.03 -1.47 -23.21
C THR A 329 -3.09 0.05 -23.36
N GLY A 330 -4.25 0.66 -23.17
CA GLY A 330 -4.43 2.10 -23.21
C GLY A 330 -3.59 2.82 -22.14
N ILE A 331 -3.82 2.51 -20.87
CA ILE A 331 -3.13 3.20 -19.75
C ILE A 331 -1.62 3.01 -19.82
N CYS A 332 -1.15 1.76 -20.00
CA CYS A 332 0.27 1.45 -20.00
C CYS A 332 1.01 2.02 -21.22
N SER A 333 0.36 2.13 -22.39
CA SER A 333 0.98 2.79 -23.55
C SER A 333 1.16 4.28 -23.30
N SER A 334 0.16 4.94 -22.73
CA SER A 334 0.24 6.37 -22.46
C SER A 334 1.20 6.70 -21.33
N LEU A 335 1.36 5.83 -20.33
CA LEU A 335 2.44 5.97 -19.36
C LEU A 335 3.83 5.81 -20.00
N LYS A 336 4.00 4.92 -20.98
CA LYS A 336 5.24 4.85 -21.77
C LYS A 336 5.48 6.15 -22.53
N ASP A 337 4.44 6.74 -23.11
CA ASP A 337 4.57 8.06 -23.73
C ASP A 337 4.99 9.12 -22.71
N VAL A 338 4.44 9.12 -21.48
CA VAL A 338 4.90 10.01 -20.39
C VAL A 338 6.35 9.74 -19.98
N LEU A 339 6.86 8.51 -20.12
CA LEU A 339 8.28 8.21 -19.90
C LEU A 339 9.18 8.75 -21.04
N HIS A 340 8.66 8.88 -22.27
CA HIS A 340 9.44 9.18 -23.47
C HIS A 340 9.27 10.60 -24.06
N THR A 341 8.08 11.21 -23.98
CA THR A 341 7.72 12.44 -24.73
C THR A 341 8.01 13.73 -24.00
N SER A 342 8.18 13.72 -22.68
CA SER A 342 8.21 14.92 -21.86
C SER A 342 9.54 15.69 -21.94
N GLY A 343 10.31 15.54 -23.01
CA GLY A 343 11.68 16.08 -23.10
C GLY A 343 12.59 15.51 -22.00
N LEU A 344 12.19 14.39 -21.39
CA LEU A 344 12.79 13.77 -20.19
C LEU A 344 14.09 13.03 -20.46
N THR A 345 14.83 13.40 -21.50
CA THR A 345 16.20 12.93 -21.63
C THR A 345 17.04 13.41 -20.44
N GLU A 346 16.60 14.45 -19.70
CA GLU A 346 17.29 15.00 -18.52
C GLU A 346 16.43 15.25 -17.24
N SER A 347 15.09 15.18 -17.27
CA SER A 347 14.24 15.55 -16.11
C SER A 347 13.58 14.35 -15.39
N SER A 348 13.00 14.59 -14.19
CA SER A 348 12.19 13.64 -13.41
C SER A 348 10.79 13.42 -14.01
N LEU A 349 10.07 12.40 -13.55
CA LEU A 349 8.66 12.22 -13.91
C LEU A 349 7.77 13.27 -13.21
N PRO A 350 6.75 13.82 -13.89
CA PRO A 350 5.73 14.63 -13.23
C PRO A 350 4.85 13.74 -12.34
N TYR A 351 4.43 14.28 -11.19
CA TYR A 351 3.48 13.63 -10.28
C TYR A 351 2.07 13.62 -10.86
N GLU A 352 1.67 14.72 -11.49
CA GLU A 352 0.39 14.87 -12.18
C GLU A 352 0.55 15.58 -13.53
N ILE A 353 -0.30 15.24 -14.50
CA ILE A 353 -0.39 15.92 -15.80
C ILE A 353 -1.86 16.14 -16.21
N ASP A 354 -2.09 16.97 -17.23
CA ASP A 354 -3.44 17.27 -17.75
C ASP A 354 -3.68 16.85 -19.21
N GLY A 355 -2.63 16.46 -19.94
CA GLY A 355 -2.67 16.16 -21.38
C GLY A 355 -2.79 17.39 -22.30
N PHE A 356 -2.89 18.61 -21.74
CA PHE A 356 -2.77 19.89 -22.47
C PHE A 356 -1.33 20.39 -22.51
N GLY A 357 -0.45 19.84 -21.67
CA GLY A 357 0.96 20.23 -21.53
C GLY A 357 1.31 20.66 -20.11
N GLY A 358 0.33 20.76 -19.21
CA GLY A 358 0.55 20.97 -17.79
C GLY A 358 1.21 19.76 -17.16
N GLN A 359 2.21 20.03 -16.32
CA GLN A 359 3.00 19.06 -15.60
C GLN A 359 3.24 19.61 -14.19
N TYR A 360 2.97 18.78 -13.18
CA TYR A 360 3.20 19.14 -11.80
C TYR A 360 4.31 18.25 -11.21
N TYR A 361 5.45 18.87 -10.90
CA TYR A 361 6.63 18.18 -10.37
C TYR A 361 6.65 18.29 -8.84
N MET A 362 6.40 17.16 -8.19
CA MET A 362 6.44 16.96 -6.74
C MET A 362 6.52 15.46 -6.44
N ASP A 363 6.45 15.07 -5.18
CA ASP A 363 5.94 13.77 -4.77
C ASP A 363 5.20 13.90 -3.44
N ASP A 364 4.29 12.97 -3.18
CA ASP A 364 3.56 12.84 -1.91
C ASP A 364 4.03 11.58 -1.17
N ALA A 365 3.90 11.57 0.14
CA ALA A 365 4.29 10.43 0.97
C ALA A 365 3.40 9.20 0.82
N ASN A 366 2.13 9.37 0.46
CA ASN A 366 1.17 8.28 0.39
C ASN A 366 1.42 7.40 -0.85
N VAL A 367 1.31 6.07 -0.68
CA VAL A 367 1.51 5.10 -1.76
C VAL A 367 0.17 4.80 -2.44
N PRO A 368 0.05 4.88 -3.78
CA PRO A 368 1.11 5.06 -4.76
C PRO A 368 1.68 6.49 -4.89
N SER A 369 3.01 6.59 -4.79
CA SER A 369 3.84 7.78 -5.05
C SER A 369 4.88 7.52 -6.16
N LEU A 370 5.55 8.56 -6.67
CA LEU A 370 6.64 8.39 -7.64
C LEU A 370 7.81 7.60 -7.02
N LEU A 371 8.13 7.85 -5.76
CA LEU A 371 9.15 7.10 -5.01
C LEU A 371 8.81 5.60 -4.94
N SER A 372 7.52 5.25 -4.89
CA SER A 372 7.03 3.87 -4.73
C SER A 372 6.94 3.06 -6.02
N LEU A 373 7.23 3.63 -7.20
CA LEU A 373 7.05 2.92 -8.49
C LEU A 373 7.73 1.53 -8.56
N PRO A 374 8.89 1.28 -7.91
CA PRO A 374 9.44 -0.08 -7.82
C PRO A 374 8.68 -1.01 -6.90
N VAL A 375 8.26 -0.57 -5.71
CA VAL A 375 7.49 -1.43 -4.79
C VAL A 375 6.08 -1.73 -5.31
N LEU A 376 5.58 -0.93 -6.25
CA LEU A 376 4.36 -1.20 -7.01
C LEU A 376 4.56 -2.20 -8.15
N GLY A 377 5.81 -2.54 -8.53
CA GLY A 377 6.08 -3.38 -9.69
C GLY A 377 5.96 -2.64 -11.04
N TYR A 378 6.01 -1.31 -11.07
CA TYR A 378 5.91 -0.55 -12.32
C TYR A 378 7.28 -0.34 -12.99
N LEU A 379 8.22 0.33 -12.29
CA LEU A 379 9.58 0.59 -12.77
C LEU A 379 10.61 -0.17 -11.93
N SER A 380 11.63 -0.73 -12.55
CA SER A 380 12.82 -1.21 -11.85
C SER A 380 13.48 -0.10 -11.02
N SER A 381 14.07 -0.46 -9.87
CA SER A 381 14.96 0.43 -9.10
C SER A 381 16.16 0.90 -9.93
N GLU A 382 16.57 0.10 -10.91
CA GLU A 382 17.69 0.39 -11.82
C GLU A 382 17.27 1.21 -13.05
N ASN A 383 15.97 1.50 -13.21
CA ASN A 383 15.50 2.25 -14.36
C ASN A 383 16.01 3.70 -14.30
N ALA A 384 16.62 4.18 -15.38
CA ALA A 384 17.26 5.51 -15.41
C ALA A 384 16.27 6.67 -15.17
N ALA A 385 15.01 6.55 -15.64
CA ALA A 385 13.99 7.56 -15.38
C ALA A 385 13.53 7.53 -13.91
N TYR A 386 13.42 6.35 -13.31
CA TYR A 386 13.17 6.22 -11.87
C TYR A 386 14.32 6.82 -11.06
N ALA A 387 15.58 6.51 -11.38
CA ALA A 387 16.74 7.05 -10.65
C ALA A 387 16.77 8.58 -10.65
N ARG A 388 16.51 9.23 -11.80
CA ARG A 388 16.38 10.71 -11.89
C ARG A 388 15.20 11.22 -11.06
N THR A 389 14.07 10.52 -11.12
CA THR A 389 12.87 10.89 -10.37
C THR A 389 13.12 10.78 -8.87
N ARG A 390 13.67 9.66 -8.40
CA ARG A 390 14.08 9.42 -7.01
C ARG A 390 14.97 10.55 -6.50
N ALA A 391 16.01 10.92 -7.26
CA ALA A 391 16.91 12.00 -6.88
C ALA A 391 16.18 13.35 -6.75
N ALA A 392 15.28 13.67 -7.68
CA ALA A 392 14.49 14.89 -7.63
C ALA A 392 13.52 14.90 -6.43
N VAL A 393 12.77 13.82 -6.20
CA VAL A 393 11.73 13.79 -5.16
C VAL A 393 12.29 13.76 -3.73
N LEU A 394 13.54 13.33 -3.56
CA LEU A 394 14.31 13.33 -2.31
C LEU A 394 15.24 14.56 -2.18
N SER A 395 14.91 15.66 -2.85
CA SER A 395 15.67 16.92 -2.82
C SER A 395 14.75 18.13 -2.75
N ASP A 396 15.33 19.33 -2.68
CA ASP A 396 14.63 20.61 -2.70
C ASP A 396 13.90 20.91 -4.03
N ALA A 397 14.11 20.08 -5.06
CA ALA A 397 13.29 20.08 -6.27
C ALA A 397 11.84 19.65 -6.01
N ASN A 398 11.58 18.90 -4.94
CA ASN A 398 10.23 18.56 -4.50
C ASN A 398 9.74 19.60 -3.47
N PRO A 399 8.64 20.33 -3.74
CA PRO A 399 8.12 21.33 -2.80
C PRO A 399 7.64 20.73 -1.46
N TYR A 400 7.42 19.42 -1.40
CA TYR A 400 7.02 18.70 -0.18
C TYR A 400 8.14 17.84 0.40
N PHE A 401 9.38 18.03 -0.04
CA PHE A 401 10.55 17.50 0.67
C PHE A 401 11.01 18.50 1.72
N PHE A 402 10.78 18.16 2.99
CA PHE A 402 11.09 19.02 4.12
C PHE A 402 12.40 18.60 4.77
N SER A 403 13.17 19.58 5.25
CA SER A 403 14.44 19.35 5.95
C SER A 403 14.50 20.27 7.18
N GLY A 404 14.73 19.68 8.34
CA GLY A 404 14.75 20.37 9.62
C GLY A 404 15.88 19.89 10.53
N THR A 405 15.86 20.35 11.78
CA THR A 405 16.94 20.08 12.75
C THR A 405 17.00 18.62 13.22
N GLN A 406 15.92 17.84 13.09
CA GLN A 406 15.84 16.46 13.57
C GLN A 406 15.61 15.41 12.48
N GLY A 407 15.30 15.81 11.26
CA GLY A 407 15.08 14.89 10.16
C GLY A 407 14.83 15.60 8.83
N LYS A 408 14.61 14.80 7.80
CA LYS A 408 14.16 15.26 6.48
C LYS A 408 13.36 14.14 5.83
N GLY A 409 12.53 14.47 4.86
CA GLY A 409 11.75 13.48 4.11
C GLY A 409 10.60 14.12 3.35
N ILE A 410 9.86 13.29 2.62
CA ILE A 410 8.68 13.71 1.86
C ILE A 410 7.48 13.79 2.82
N GLY A 411 6.70 14.85 2.68
CA GLY A 411 5.39 15.00 3.29
C GLY A 411 4.30 15.07 2.22
N GLY A 412 3.49 16.12 2.31
CA GLY A 412 2.43 16.42 1.36
C GLY A 412 1.71 17.69 1.80
N PRO A 413 0.70 18.14 1.04
CA PRO A 413 -0.11 19.27 1.47
C PRO A 413 -1.07 18.94 2.62
N HIS A 414 -1.38 17.66 2.86
CA HIS A 414 -2.35 17.20 3.87
C HIS A 414 -2.08 17.73 5.28
N GLU A 415 -0.88 17.44 5.83
CA GLU A 415 -0.46 17.89 7.16
C GLU A 415 0.23 19.27 7.14
N GLY A 416 0.51 19.77 5.93
CA GLY A 416 1.17 21.05 5.71
C GLY A 416 2.68 21.03 5.92
N VAL A 417 3.23 22.23 6.08
CA VAL A 417 4.68 22.49 6.01
C VAL A 417 5.42 21.88 7.19
N ASN A 418 6.59 21.30 6.92
CA ASN A 418 7.51 20.64 7.87
C ASN A 418 7.08 19.26 8.38
N TYR A 419 5.89 18.77 8.04
CA TYR A 419 5.47 17.44 8.42
C TYR A 419 5.88 16.41 7.36
N THR A 420 6.81 15.52 7.72
CA THR A 420 7.20 14.37 6.88
C THR A 420 6.57 13.09 7.40
N TRP A 421 6.34 12.13 6.52
CA TRP A 421 5.59 10.93 6.84
C TRP A 421 6.52 9.71 6.94
N PRO A 422 6.41 8.87 7.98
CA PRO A 422 7.17 7.61 8.08
C PRO A 422 7.03 6.72 6.85
N MET A 423 5.87 6.70 6.19
CA MET A 423 5.66 5.91 4.97
C MET A 423 6.61 6.27 3.82
N ALA A 424 6.93 7.56 3.65
CA ALA A 424 7.90 7.98 2.64
C ALA A 424 9.31 7.47 2.96
N LEU A 425 9.72 7.52 4.23
CA LEU A 425 11.01 6.99 4.69
C LEU A 425 11.09 5.47 4.54
N ILE A 426 10.00 4.78 4.86
CA ILE A 426 9.90 3.33 4.67
C ILE A 426 10.05 3.00 3.17
N THR A 427 9.31 3.69 2.31
CA THR A 427 9.39 3.51 0.86
C THR A 427 10.79 3.83 0.33
N GLN A 428 11.41 4.90 0.83
CA GLN A 428 12.79 5.29 0.51
C GLN A 428 13.77 4.16 0.82
N ALA A 429 13.66 3.56 2.01
CA ALA A 429 14.49 2.41 2.40
C ALA A 429 14.20 1.16 1.54
N MET A 430 12.93 0.85 1.27
CA MET A 430 12.52 -0.30 0.46
C MET A 430 13.06 -0.27 -0.97
N THR A 431 13.37 0.92 -1.47
CA THR A 431 13.81 1.18 -2.86
C THR A 431 15.26 1.66 -2.95
N SER A 432 16.04 1.51 -1.88
CA SER A 432 17.46 1.89 -1.83
C SER A 432 18.39 0.69 -1.96
N ASN A 433 19.46 0.88 -2.72
CA ASN A 433 20.61 -0.04 -2.75
C ASN A 433 21.76 0.40 -1.83
N ASP A 434 21.71 1.61 -1.26
CA ASP A 434 22.75 2.18 -0.38
C ASP A 434 22.47 1.85 1.09
N ASP A 435 23.35 1.05 1.70
CA ASP A 435 23.24 0.64 3.10
C ASP A 435 23.23 1.83 4.07
N ASN A 436 23.93 2.93 3.74
CA ASN A 436 23.94 4.13 4.58
C ASN A 436 22.59 4.85 4.54
N GLU A 437 21.96 4.91 3.36
CA GLU A 437 20.62 5.49 3.20
C GLU A 437 19.58 4.66 3.97
N VAL A 438 19.63 3.33 3.85
CA VAL A 438 18.73 2.41 4.57
C VAL A 438 18.90 2.58 6.08
N THR A 439 20.14 2.56 6.58
CA THR A 439 20.44 2.73 8.01
C THR A 439 19.93 4.08 8.52
N TRP A 440 20.18 5.16 7.76
CA TRP A 440 19.68 6.49 8.11
C TRP A 440 18.14 6.55 8.18
N CYS A 441 17.44 5.89 7.25
CA CYS A 441 15.97 5.80 7.30
C CYS A 441 15.50 5.07 8.55
N LEU A 442 16.09 3.90 8.87
CA LEU A 442 15.75 3.12 10.06
C LEU A 442 15.97 3.92 11.36
N ASP A 443 17.09 4.61 11.47
CA ASP A 443 17.40 5.45 12.63
C ASP A 443 16.40 6.60 12.80
N LEU A 444 15.99 7.24 11.69
CA LEU A 444 14.98 8.29 11.73
C LEU A 444 13.60 7.73 12.10
N LEU A 445 13.21 6.57 11.58
CA LEU A 445 11.96 5.89 11.93
C LEU A 445 11.90 5.53 13.43
N VAL A 446 12.99 5.02 13.99
CA VAL A 446 13.09 4.75 15.44
C VAL A 446 12.91 6.03 16.24
N ARG A 447 13.63 7.11 15.89
CA ARG A 447 13.53 8.39 16.61
C ARG A 447 12.15 9.04 16.45
N SER A 448 11.55 8.97 15.27
CA SER A 448 10.26 9.59 14.98
C SER A 448 9.04 8.80 15.44
N SER A 449 9.24 7.58 15.94
CA SER A 449 8.25 6.92 16.81
C SER A 449 8.01 7.68 18.12
N ALA A 450 8.83 8.68 18.46
CA ALA A 450 8.66 9.54 19.63
C ALA A 450 8.50 8.80 20.97
N GLY A 451 9.08 7.59 21.07
CA GLY A 451 8.97 6.75 22.26
C GLY A 451 7.66 5.98 22.39
N THR A 452 6.75 6.06 21.42
CA THR A 452 5.44 5.39 21.47
C THR A 452 5.52 3.90 21.13
N GLY A 453 6.55 3.51 20.35
CA GLY A 453 6.71 2.15 19.86
C GLY A 453 5.83 1.81 18.64
N LEU A 454 5.24 2.81 17.98
CA LEU A 454 4.45 2.66 16.74
C LEU A 454 4.85 3.72 15.71
N MET A 455 4.43 3.52 14.46
CA MET A 455 4.53 4.52 13.40
C MET A 455 3.35 5.48 13.45
N HIS A 456 3.64 6.74 13.16
CA HIS A 456 2.69 7.84 13.06
C HIS A 456 2.35 8.12 11.58
N GLU A 457 1.36 8.97 11.34
CA GLU A 457 1.07 9.49 10.00
C GLU A 457 2.14 10.47 9.54
N ALA A 458 2.41 11.49 10.33
CA ALA A 458 3.47 12.45 10.06
C ALA A 458 4.16 12.93 11.33
N PHE A 459 5.36 13.52 11.18
CA PHE A 459 6.10 14.18 12.26
C PHE A 459 6.80 15.45 11.77
N ASP A 460 6.94 16.44 12.66
CA ASP A 460 7.65 17.71 12.39
C ASP A 460 9.17 17.47 12.28
N VAL A 461 9.77 17.81 11.13
CA VAL A 461 11.21 17.64 10.89
C VAL A 461 12.12 18.41 11.85
N ASN A 462 11.58 19.38 12.60
CA ASN A 462 12.31 20.12 13.64
C ASN A 462 12.06 19.59 15.06
N ASN A 463 11.04 18.76 15.24
CA ASN A 463 10.71 18.12 16.50
C ASN A 463 9.93 16.83 16.29
N VAL A 464 10.63 15.70 16.27
CA VAL A 464 10.00 14.40 16.02
C VAL A 464 9.00 13.96 17.10
N GLY A 465 8.99 14.63 18.26
CA GLY A 465 7.97 14.45 19.30
C GLY A 465 6.62 15.11 18.97
N ARG A 466 6.53 15.90 17.89
CA ARG A 466 5.27 16.42 17.35
C ARG A 466 4.87 15.59 16.13
N TYR A 467 3.76 14.90 16.23
CA TYR A 467 3.28 13.98 15.22
C TYR A 467 1.75 13.98 15.15
N THR A 468 1.22 13.41 14.06
CA THR A 468 -0.22 13.18 13.86
C THR A 468 -0.52 11.68 13.82
N ARG A 469 -1.75 11.31 14.19
CA ARG A 469 -2.27 9.94 14.32
C ARG A 469 -1.33 8.98 15.07
N SER A 470 -1.60 8.80 16.36
CA SER A 470 -0.85 7.86 17.20
C SER A 470 -1.09 6.38 16.85
N TRP A 471 -2.14 6.09 16.06
CA TRP A 471 -2.51 4.73 15.66
C TRP A 471 -2.86 4.69 14.16
N PHE A 472 -1.82 4.43 13.35
CA PHE A 472 -1.98 4.25 11.92
C PHE A 472 -1.51 2.87 11.47
N ALA A 473 -2.45 1.94 11.34
CA ALA A 473 -2.13 0.53 11.13
C ALA A 473 -1.46 0.24 9.77
N TRP A 474 -1.75 1.04 8.74
CA TRP A 474 -1.05 0.93 7.45
C TRP A 474 0.45 1.23 7.59
N ALA A 475 0.83 2.36 8.18
CA ALA A 475 2.24 2.69 8.40
C ALA A 475 2.97 1.62 9.24
N ASN A 476 2.29 1.07 10.24
CA ASN A 476 2.79 -0.05 11.04
C ASN A 476 3.05 -1.32 10.20
N GLY A 477 2.06 -1.75 9.41
CA GLY A 477 2.20 -2.91 8.53
C GLY A 477 3.32 -2.72 7.49
N LEU A 478 3.44 -1.51 6.93
CA LEU A 478 4.47 -1.17 5.95
C LEU A 478 5.88 -1.24 6.56
N LEU A 479 6.08 -0.78 7.81
CA LEU A 479 7.35 -0.96 8.51
C LEU A 479 7.67 -2.44 8.71
N GLY A 480 6.68 -3.25 9.11
CA GLY A 480 6.83 -4.69 9.24
C GLY A 480 7.31 -5.33 7.93
N GLU A 481 6.73 -4.93 6.79
CA GLU A 481 7.14 -5.41 5.47
C GLU A 481 8.56 -5.00 5.10
N LEU A 482 8.99 -3.76 5.39
CA LEU A 482 10.38 -3.32 5.18
C LEU A 482 11.35 -4.19 5.96
N LEU A 483 11.08 -4.46 7.23
CA LEU A 483 11.98 -5.25 8.06
C LEU A 483 12.07 -6.70 7.58
N LEU A 484 10.95 -7.30 7.13
CA LEU A 484 10.96 -8.60 6.46
C LEU A 484 11.77 -8.57 5.16
N GLN A 485 11.65 -7.52 4.35
CA GLN A 485 12.46 -7.32 3.14
C GLN A 485 13.95 -7.28 3.48
N LEU A 486 14.35 -6.50 4.48
CA LEU A 486 15.76 -6.32 4.86
C LEU A 486 16.36 -7.61 5.43
N ILE A 487 15.60 -8.44 6.14
CA ILE A 487 16.07 -9.77 6.56
C ILE A 487 16.48 -10.62 5.34
N VAL A 488 15.75 -10.51 4.23
CA VAL A 488 16.06 -11.25 2.99
C VAL A 488 17.24 -10.61 2.24
N THR A 489 17.27 -9.28 2.11
CA THR A 489 18.20 -8.60 1.17
C THR A 489 19.44 -8.01 1.82
N LYS A 490 19.33 -7.52 3.06
CA LYS A 490 20.36 -6.78 3.79
C LYS A 490 20.35 -7.18 5.29
N PRO A 491 20.47 -8.49 5.63
CA PRO A 491 20.32 -8.96 7.01
C PRO A 491 21.33 -8.32 7.97
N HIS A 492 22.52 -7.98 7.49
CA HIS A 492 23.58 -7.32 8.27
C HIS A 492 23.21 -5.92 8.79
N LEU A 493 22.15 -5.31 8.27
CA LEU A 493 21.66 -4.00 8.76
C LEU A 493 20.68 -4.13 9.92
N VAL A 494 20.06 -5.29 10.11
CA VAL A 494 18.93 -5.45 11.05
C VAL A 494 19.13 -6.59 12.05
N LEU A 495 19.87 -7.64 11.69
CA LEU A 495 20.12 -8.81 12.53
C LEU A 495 21.47 -8.74 13.23
N VAL A 496 21.58 -9.47 14.34
CA VAL A 496 22.87 -9.70 15.01
C VAL A 496 23.88 -10.33 14.05
N ASP A 497 25.15 -10.00 14.22
CA ASP A 497 26.26 -10.58 13.45
C ASP A 497 26.56 -12.02 13.92
N ASP A 498 25.63 -12.92 13.62
CA ASP A 498 25.71 -14.36 13.87
C ASP A 498 25.12 -15.14 12.68
N ALA A 499 25.92 -16.03 12.10
CA ALA A 499 25.55 -16.73 10.87
C ALA A 499 24.35 -17.67 11.04
N GLU A 500 24.16 -18.29 12.22
CA GLU A 500 23.01 -19.17 12.46
C GLU A 500 21.75 -18.35 12.72
N ALA A 501 21.85 -17.19 13.37
CA ALA A 501 20.76 -16.22 13.49
C ALA A 501 20.27 -15.74 12.11
N VAL A 502 21.18 -15.33 11.23
CA VAL A 502 20.83 -14.91 9.86
C VAL A 502 20.13 -16.03 9.10
N LYS A 503 20.68 -17.24 9.14
CA LYS A 503 20.10 -18.42 8.49
C LYS A 503 18.72 -18.76 9.05
N THR A 504 18.54 -18.69 10.37
CA THR A 504 17.25 -18.94 11.04
C THR A 504 16.22 -17.91 10.60
N ALA A 505 16.59 -16.63 10.57
CA ALA A 505 15.70 -15.56 10.16
C ALA A 505 15.28 -15.70 8.69
N GLN A 506 16.23 -15.94 7.79
CA GLN A 506 15.94 -16.12 6.36
C GLN A 506 15.13 -17.39 6.06
N ALA A 507 15.24 -18.44 6.87
CA ALA A 507 14.41 -19.63 6.75
C ALA A 507 12.96 -19.39 7.21
N ALA A 508 12.74 -18.46 8.14
CA ALA A 508 11.41 -18.12 8.65
C ALA A 508 10.64 -17.15 7.74
N VAL A 509 11.36 -16.23 7.06
CA VAL A 509 10.75 -15.19 6.23
C VAL A 509 10.37 -15.74 4.85
N GLN A 510 9.06 -15.74 4.56
CA GLN A 510 8.57 -15.91 3.19
C GLN A 510 8.84 -14.64 2.40
N VAL A 511 9.03 -14.76 1.07
CA VAL A 511 9.32 -13.61 0.21
C VAL A 511 8.25 -12.52 0.42
N PRO A 512 8.59 -11.32 0.90
CA PRO A 512 7.64 -10.21 1.06
C PRO A 512 7.09 -9.74 -0.28
N ILE A 513 5.87 -9.20 -0.29
CA ILE A 513 5.20 -8.76 -1.51
C ILE A 513 5.96 -7.63 -2.18
N CYS A 514 6.46 -6.64 -1.43
CA CYS A 514 7.26 -5.55 -1.97
C CYS A 514 8.48 -6.06 -2.77
N LEU A 515 9.09 -7.18 -2.36
CA LEU A 515 10.20 -7.82 -3.07
C LEU A 515 9.73 -8.65 -4.26
N ALA A 516 8.60 -9.34 -4.15
CA ALA A 516 8.02 -10.08 -5.27
C ALA A 516 7.63 -9.11 -6.41
N ALA A 517 6.95 -8.01 -6.08
CA ALA A 517 6.56 -6.97 -7.04
C ALA A 517 7.78 -6.35 -7.75
N GLN A 518 8.86 -6.06 -7.02
CA GLN A 518 10.11 -5.54 -7.60
C GLN A 518 10.79 -6.54 -8.57
N ARG A 519 10.57 -7.84 -8.41
CA ARG A 519 11.08 -8.88 -9.34
C ARG A 519 10.23 -9.02 -10.58
N GLU A 520 8.95 -8.67 -10.50
CA GLU A 520 7.94 -8.79 -11.56
C GLU A 520 7.65 -7.45 -12.26
N VAL A 521 8.60 -6.49 -12.21
CA VAL A 521 8.40 -5.14 -12.76
C VAL A 521 8.00 -5.13 -14.25
N LEU A 522 7.01 -4.29 -14.58
CA LEU A 522 6.53 -4.14 -15.96
C LEU A 522 7.54 -3.45 -16.88
N VAL A 523 8.28 -2.47 -16.38
CA VAL A 523 9.25 -1.68 -17.14
C VAL A 523 10.60 -1.76 -16.45
N LYS A 524 11.57 -2.37 -17.14
CA LYS A 524 12.92 -2.62 -16.63
C LYS A 524 13.84 -1.41 -16.69
#